data_AF-A0A8W8HR67-F1
#
_entry.id   AF-A0A8W8HR67-F1
#
_cell.length_a   1.000
_cell.length_b   1.000
_cell.length_c   1.000
_cell.angle_alpha   90.00
_cell.angle_beta   90.00
_cell.angle_gamma   90.00
#
_symmetry.space_group_name_H-M   'P 1'
#
loop_
_entity.id
_entity.type
_entity.pdbx_description
1 polymer ?
#
loop_
_entity_poly.entity_id
_entity_poly.type
_entity_poly.pdbx_seq_one_letter_code
_entity_poly.pdbx_strand_id
1 'polypeptide(L)'
;MFIFNQSLDLHQKIVELESELRRSNEHISKIGRELMDNKQVADYEVLKLREELGKLRDRYDRLFESHKRIQKVNHSLEDKILKIVSGFEEEKTELQRELATTTSRLVDAKATVCELEEENERFRNDCNIAVQLLQCKPSEFVSQKLTSLPIELQERVKKHMTREEVIQLEDAPVSSEPPKPVLVPMATFPPTAMVYSMNKVMNKTENPNTRNGASDTVPMDVITRALSHPDPVKRSRRTFICLQCRRDVGCNNKETQVNMSRETYGSSDNLSDLRVHRQCARTHSNSSESEMY
;
A
#
# COMPACT_ATOMS: atom_id res chain seq x y z
N MET A 1 -49.33 -29.35 113.58
CA MET A 1 -48.84 -28.07 113.02
C MET A 1 -47.77 -28.29 111.94
N PHE A 2 -46.73 -29.10 112.18
CA PHE A 2 -45.66 -29.39 111.19
C PHE A 2 -46.13 -29.96 109.84
N ILE A 3 -47.06 -30.93 109.84
CA ILE A 3 -47.55 -31.57 108.60
C ILE A 3 -48.31 -30.59 107.69
N PHE A 4 -49.03 -29.63 108.28
CA PHE A 4 -49.81 -28.63 107.53
C PHE A 4 -48.90 -27.58 106.87
N ASN A 5 -47.83 -27.16 107.57
CA ASN A 5 -46.81 -26.27 107.00
C ASN A 5 -46.05 -26.94 105.84
N GLN A 6 -45.76 -28.23 105.94
CA GLN A 6 -45.11 -28.98 104.86
C GLN A 6 -46.02 -29.15 103.63
N SER A 7 -47.33 -29.34 103.84
CA SER A 7 -48.32 -29.38 102.75
C SER A 7 -48.47 -28.04 102.04
N LEU A 8 -48.44 -26.92 102.79
CA LEU A 8 -48.52 -25.56 102.23
C LEU A 8 -47.27 -25.21 101.40
N ASP A 9 -46.08 -25.55 101.90
CA ASP A 9 -44.80 -25.34 101.21
C ASP A 9 -44.72 -26.11 99.88
N LEU A 10 -45.19 -27.36 99.86
CA LEU A 10 -45.29 -28.16 98.64
C LEU A 10 -46.26 -27.55 97.62
N HIS A 11 -47.42 -27.05 98.05
CA HIS A 11 -48.37 -26.36 97.14
C HIS A 11 -47.77 -25.08 96.56
N GLN A 12 -47.08 -24.29 97.38
CA GLN A 12 -46.40 -23.09 96.92
C GLN A 12 -45.31 -23.44 95.89
N LYS A 13 -44.56 -24.53 96.10
CA LYS A 13 -43.56 -25.00 95.14
C LYS A 13 -44.18 -25.49 93.84
N ILE A 14 -45.31 -26.19 93.89
CA ILE A 14 -46.04 -26.63 92.69
C ILE A 14 -46.47 -25.42 91.86
N VAL A 15 -47.06 -24.39 92.48
CA VAL A 15 -47.50 -23.17 91.79
C VAL A 15 -46.31 -22.42 91.17
N GLU A 16 -45.18 -22.36 91.87
CA GLU A 16 -43.96 -21.76 91.34
C GLU A 16 -43.45 -22.52 90.10
N LEU A 17 -43.36 -23.85 90.18
CA LEU A 17 -42.94 -24.69 89.05
C LEU A 17 -43.91 -24.60 87.86
N GLU A 18 -45.21 -24.56 88.11
CA GLU A 18 -46.22 -24.34 87.06
C GLU A 18 -46.05 -22.97 86.39
N SER A 19 -45.71 -21.95 87.17
CA SER A 19 -45.45 -20.61 86.63
C SER A 19 -44.15 -20.56 85.80
N GLU A 20 -43.10 -21.25 86.23
CA GLU A 20 -41.84 -21.38 85.49
C GLU A 20 -42.03 -22.16 84.19
N LEU A 21 -42.75 -23.28 84.24
CA LEU A 21 -43.09 -24.08 83.07
C LEU A 21 -43.90 -23.27 82.06
N ARG A 22 -44.84 -22.45 82.53
CA ARG A 22 -45.62 -21.53 81.66
C ARG A 22 -44.73 -20.52 80.96
N ARG A 23 -43.87 -19.81 81.71
CA ARG A 23 -42.91 -18.85 81.14
C ARG A 23 -41.97 -19.51 80.13
N SER A 24 -41.49 -20.71 80.44
CA SER A 24 -40.65 -21.51 79.54
C SER A 24 -41.41 -21.89 78.25
N ASN A 25 -42.65 -22.37 78.36
CA ASN A 25 -43.48 -22.71 77.20
C ASN A 25 -43.80 -21.49 76.32
N GLU A 26 -44.07 -20.33 76.92
CA GLU A 26 -44.25 -19.08 76.19
C GLU A 26 -42.98 -18.65 75.45
N HIS A 27 -41.82 -18.78 76.11
CA HIS A 27 -40.53 -18.49 75.52
C HIS A 27 -40.18 -19.43 74.36
N ILE A 28 -40.39 -20.75 74.54
CA ILE A 28 -40.23 -21.76 73.49
C ILE A 28 -41.16 -21.44 72.30
N SER A 29 -42.41 -21.07 72.57
CA SER A 29 -43.36 -20.68 71.52
C SER A 29 -42.92 -19.43 70.76
N LYS A 30 -42.32 -18.45 71.45
CA LYS A 30 -41.77 -17.24 70.82
C LYS A 30 -40.58 -17.58 69.91
N ILE A 31 -39.60 -18.34 70.42
CA ILE A 31 -38.46 -18.80 69.63
C ILE A 31 -38.94 -19.63 68.43
N GLY A 32 -39.93 -20.50 68.63
CA GLY A 32 -40.53 -21.30 67.56
C GLY A 32 -41.09 -20.44 66.42
N ARG A 33 -41.77 -19.33 66.74
CA ARG A 33 -42.25 -18.37 65.72
C ARG A 33 -41.09 -17.67 65.01
N GLU A 34 -40.12 -17.14 65.77
CA GLU A 34 -38.96 -16.44 65.21
C GLU A 34 -38.16 -17.36 64.26
N LEU A 35 -37.99 -18.64 64.61
CA LEU A 35 -37.34 -19.63 63.75
C LEU A 35 -38.13 -19.89 62.46
N MET A 36 -39.45 -19.95 62.52
CA MET A 36 -40.31 -20.13 61.35
C MET A 36 -40.25 -18.91 60.42
N ASP A 37 -40.30 -17.70 60.97
CA ASP A 37 -40.20 -16.45 60.21
C ASP A 37 -38.81 -16.34 59.55
N ASN A 38 -37.74 -16.59 60.31
CA ASN A 38 -36.37 -16.60 59.79
C ASN A 38 -36.19 -17.64 58.67
N LYS A 39 -36.78 -18.83 58.82
CA LYS A 39 -36.76 -19.86 57.78
C LYS A 39 -37.49 -19.39 56.52
N GLN A 40 -38.66 -18.76 56.66
CA GLN A 40 -39.41 -18.27 55.50
C GLN A 40 -38.65 -17.18 54.73
N VAL A 41 -37.98 -16.27 55.43
CA VAL A 41 -37.12 -15.26 54.81
C VAL A 41 -35.95 -15.91 54.06
N ALA A 42 -35.27 -16.87 54.70
CA ALA A 42 -34.17 -17.60 54.06
C ALA A 42 -34.63 -18.37 52.81
N ASP A 43 -35.78 -19.05 52.87
CA ASP A 43 -36.35 -19.78 51.73
C ASP A 43 -36.69 -18.83 50.57
N TYR A 44 -37.23 -17.65 50.88
CA TYR A 44 -37.50 -16.60 49.88
C TYR A 44 -36.22 -16.06 49.23
N GLU A 45 -35.19 -15.78 50.03
CA GLU A 45 -33.90 -15.31 49.52
C GLU A 45 -33.24 -16.36 48.61
N VAL A 46 -33.26 -17.63 49.02
CA VAL A 46 -32.76 -18.74 48.19
C VAL A 46 -33.52 -18.82 46.87
N LEU A 47 -34.85 -18.69 46.88
CA LEU A 47 -35.66 -18.71 45.66
C LEU A 47 -35.30 -17.53 44.74
N LYS A 48 -35.20 -16.31 45.30
CA LYS A 48 -34.84 -15.10 44.56
C LYS A 48 -33.47 -15.23 43.91
N LEU A 49 -32.46 -15.67 44.66
CA LEU A 49 -31.10 -15.84 44.14
C LEU A 49 -31.04 -16.92 43.05
N ARG A 50 -31.82 -18.01 43.19
CA ARG A 50 -31.93 -19.03 42.13
C ARG A 50 -32.52 -18.47 40.84
N GLU A 51 -33.53 -17.61 40.93
CA GLU A 51 -34.12 -16.97 39.76
C GLU A 51 -33.13 -15.99 39.09
N GLU A 52 -32.40 -15.20 39.89
CA GLU A 52 -31.37 -14.29 39.39
C GLU A 52 -30.23 -15.05 38.69
N LEU A 53 -29.78 -16.18 39.26
CA LEU A 53 -28.81 -17.06 38.63
C LEU A 53 -29.33 -17.65 37.31
N GLY A 54 -30.61 -18.02 37.24
CA GLY A 54 -31.26 -18.46 36.01
C GLY A 54 -31.21 -17.39 34.92
N LYS A 55 -31.60 -16.15 35.27
CA LYS A 55 -31.56 -15.00 34.35
C LYS A 55 -30.14 -14.70 33.85
N LEU A 56 -29.14 -14.82 34.70
CA LEU A 56 -27.74 -14.62 34.32
C LEU A 56 -27.24 -15.72 33.38
N ARG A 57 -27.63 -16.98 33.63
CA ARG A 57 -27.32 -18.09 32.74
C ARG A 57 -27.91 -17.90 31.35
N ASP A 58 -29.19 -17.55 31.25
CA ASP A 58 -29.84 -17.31 29.95
C ASP A 58 -29.18 -16.16 29.17
N ARG A 59 -28.76 -15.10 29.88
CA ARG A 59 -28.01 -13.99 29.27
C ARG A 59 -26.66 -14.45 28.75
N TYR A 60 -25.94 -15.25 29.54
CA TYR A 60 -24.66 -15.83 29.15
C TYR A 60 -24.82 -16.72 27.92
N ASP A 61 -25.80 -17.62 27.90
CA ASP A 61 -26.03 -18.54 26.78
C ASP A 61 -26.35 -17.78 25.49
N ARG A 62 -27.22 -16.76 25.55
CA ARG A 62 -27.51 -15.88 24.39
C ARG A 62 -26.26 -15.15 23.90
N LEU A 63 -25.44 -14.64 24.81
CA LEU A 63 -24.20 -13.95 24.47
C LEU A 63 -23.20 -14.91 23.83
N PHE A 64 -23.03 -16.10 24.41
CA PHE A 64 -22.16 -17.15 23.90
C PHE A 64 -22.56 -17.60 22.50
N GLU A 65 -23.86 -17.82 22.25
CA GLU A 65 -24.38 -18.13 20.93
C GLU A 65 -24.16 -17.01 19.92
N SER A 66 -24.35 -15.75 20.34
CA SER A 66 -24.07 -14.58 19.51
C SER A 66 -22.59 -14.50 19.14
N HIS A 67 -21.70 -14.69 20.11
CA HIS A 67 -20.26 -14.75 19.88
C HIS A 67 -19.91 -15.88 18.91
N LYS A 68 -20.47 -17.08 19.10
CA LYS A 68 -20.26 -18.22 18.20
C LYS A 68 -20.73 -17.93 16.77
N ARG A 69 -21.85 -17.22 16.59
CA ARG A 69 -22.32 -16.78 15.26
C ARG A 69 -21.33 -15.81 14.61
N ILE A 70 -20.87 -14.80 15.36
CA ILE A 70 -19.89 -13.82 14.87
C ILE A 70 -18.58 -14.52 14.50
N GLN A 71 -18.10 -15.45 15.33
CA GLN A 71 -16.88 -16.21 15.07
C GLN A 71 -16.96 -17.00 13.76
N LYS A 72 -18.10 -17.62 13.45
CA LYS A 72 -18.32 -18.30 12.17
C LYS A 72 -18.28 -17.34 10.98
N VAL A 73 -18.89 -16.17 11.11
CA VAL A 73 -18.85 -15.14 10.06
C VAL A 73 -17.42 -14.66 9.85
N ASN A 74 -16.68 -14.39 10.93
CA ASN A 74 -15.31 -13.92 10.85
C ASN A 74 -14.40 -14.97 10.18
N HIS A 75 -14.51 -16.24 10.57
CA HIS A 75 -13.78 -17.32 9.92
C HIS A 75 -14.07 -17.40 8.41
N SER A 76 -15.35 -17.28 8.01
CA SER A 76 -15.71 -17.24 6.60
C SER A 76 -15.14 -16.03 5.85
N LEU A 77 -14.99 -14.87 6.51
CA LEU A 77 -14.38 -13.69 5.93
C LEU A 77 -12.87 -13.85 5.79
N GLU A 78 -12.20 -14.41 6.81
CA GLU A 78 -10.78 -14.75 6.76
C GLU A 78 -10.49 -15.71 5.60
N ASP A 79 -11.29 -16.76 5.42
CA ASP A 79 -11.16 -17.69 4.29
C ASP A 79 -11.34 -17.00 2.93
N LYS A 80 -12.29 -16.06 2.82
CA LYS A 80 -12.51 -15.30 1.58
C LYS A 80 -11.33 -14.38 1.27
N ILE A 81 -10.76 -13.73 2.29
CA ILE A 81 -9.57 -12.89 2.14
C ILE A 81 -8.40 -13.76 1.67
N LEU A 82 -8.18 -14.91 2.30
CA LEU A 82 -7.12 -15.83 1.89
C LEU A 82 -7.25 -16.27 0.44
N LYS A 83 -8.47 -16.62 -0.01
CA LYS A 83 -8.72 -16.99 -1.42
C LYS A 83 -8.44 -15.85 -2.39
N ILE A 84 -8.88 -14.63 -2.07
CA ILE A 84 -8.65 -13.45 -2.90
C ILE A 84 -7.16 -13.14 -2.98
N VAL A 85 -6.44 -13.19 -1.85
CA VAL A 85 -4.99 -12.97 -1.81
C VAL A 85 -4.25 -14.01 -2.66
N SER A 86 -4.59 -15.29 -2.52
CA SER A 86 -4.00 -16.36 -3.35
C SER A 86 -4.22 -16.10 -4.84
N GLY A 87 -5.44 -15.74 -5.25
CA GLY A 87 -5.75 -15.42 -6.65
C GLY A 87 -4.93 -14.21 -7.15
N PHE A 88 -4.81 -13.15 -6.36
CA PHE A 88 -3.99 -12.00 -6.74
C PHE A 88 -2.48 -12.32 -6.79
N GLU A 89 -1.99 -13.21 -5.93
CA GLU A 89 -0.60 -13.68 -5.99
C GLU A 89 -0.35 -14.49 -7.26
N GLU A 90 -1.28 -15.38 -7.63
CA GLU A 90 -1.23 -16.13 -8.88
C GLU A 90 -1.24 -15.20 -10.10
N GLU A 91 -2.22 -14.29 -10.20
CA GLU A 91 -2.32 -13.31 -11.28
C GLU A 91 -1.06 -12.43 -11.37
N LYS A 92 -0.54 -11.97 -10.23
CA LYS A 92 0.71 -11.20 -10.19
C LYS A 92 1.87 -12.00 -10.78
N THR A 93 2.00 -13.28 -10.42
CA THR A 93 3.07 -14.13 -10.98
C THR A 93 2.91 -14.39 -12.47
N GLU A 94 1.67 -14.52 -12.95
CA GLU A 94 1.35 -14.65 -14.37
C GLU A 94 1.76 -13.38 -15.14
N LEU A 95 1.28 -12.22 -14.69
CA LEU A 95 1.60 -10.94 -15.30
C LEU A 95 3.11 -10.66 -15.26
N GLN A 96 3.81 -11.05 -14.19
CA GLN A 96 5.27 -10.94 -14.12
C GLN A 96 5.97 -11.82 -15.17
N ARG A 97 5.47 -13.03 -15.42
CA ARG A 97 5.99 -13.90 -16.49
C ARG A 97 5.71 -13.30 -17.87
N GLU A 98 4.49 -12.85 -18.13
CA GLU A 98 4.14 -12.20 -19.41
C GLU A 98 4.97 -10.94 -19.66
N LEU A 99 5.18 -10.11 -18.63
CA LEU A 99 6.04 -8.94 -18.71
C LEU A 99 7.48 -9.33 -19.07
N ALA A 100 8.03 -10.36 -18.43
CA ALA A 100 9.37 -10.84 -18.74
C ALA A 100 9.49 -11.35 -20.19
N THR A 101 8.52 -12.15 -20.64
CA THR A 101 8.48 -12.66 -22.02
C THR A 101 8.36 -11.55 -23.06
N THR A 102 7.44 -10.60 -22.85
CA THR A 102 7.24 -9.46 -23.76
C THR A 102 8.45 -8.52 -23.77
N THR A 103 9.08 -8.30 -22.61
CA THR A 103 10.32 -7.52 -22.52
C THR A 103 11.47 -8.20 -23.27
N SER A 104 11.62 -9.53 -23.15
CA SER A 104 12.62 -10.28 -23.93
C SER A 104 12.39 -10.11 -25.43
N ARG A 105 11.15 -10.31 -25.91
CA ARG A 105 10.82 -10.16 -27.34
C ARG A 105 11.06 -8.75 -27.85
N LEU A 106 10.83 -7.73 -27.02
CA LEU A 106 11.11 -6.34 -27.35
C LEU A 106 12.62 -6.10 -27.50
N VAL A 107 13.42 -6.66 -26.60
CA VAL A 107 14.89 -6.58 -26.67
C VAL A 107 15.40 -7.28 -27.93
N ASP A 108 14.90 -8.48 -28.24
CA ASP A 108 15.27 -9.23 -29.44
C ASP A 108 14.91 -8.44 -30.71
N ALA A 109 13.69 -7.89 -30.78
CA ALA A 109 13.27 -7.08 -31.92
C ALA A 109 14.14 -5.83 -32.08
N LYS A 110 14.50 -5.15 -30.98
CA LYS A 110 15.43 -4.01 -31.02
C LYS A 110 16.81 -4.42 -31.53
N ALA A 111 17.34 -5.57 -31.11
CA ALA A 111 18.60 -6.07 -31.61
C ALA A 111 18.54 -6.30 -33.13
N THR A 112 17.48 -6.94 -33.64
CA THR A 112 17.31 -7.14 -35.08
C THR A 112 17.19 -5.84 -35.88
N VAL A 113 16.56 -4.80 -35.31
CA VAL A 113 16.50 -3.48 -35.95
C VAL A 113 17.89 -2.86 -36.04
N CYS A 114 18.68 -2.90 -34.96
CA CYS A 114 20.05 -2.40 -34.98
C CYS A 114 20.90 -3.13 -36.03
N GLU A 115 20.80 -4.46 -36.12
CA GLU A 115 21.50 -5.26 -37.12
C GLU A 115 21.14 -4.85 -38.56
N LEU A 116 19.84 -4.67 -38.84
CA LEU A 116 19.36 -4.23 -40.15
C LEU A 116 19.77 -2.79 -40.47
N GLU A 117 19.80 -1.90 -39.49
CA GLU A 117 20.28 -0.53 -39.65
C GLU A 117 21.77 -0.51 -40.01
N GLU A 118 22.59 -1.31 -39.32
CA GLU A 118 24.01 -1.47 -39.64
C GLU A 118 24.22 -2.06 -41.05
N GLU A 119 23.43 -3.07 -41.44
CA GLU A 119 23.46 -3.59 -42.82
C GLU A 119 23.08 -2.54 -43.86
N ASN A 120 22.05 -1.74 -43.60
CA ASN A 120 21.61 -0.69 -44.50
C ASN A 120 22.70 0.39 -44.68
N GLU A 121 23.37 0.79 -43.61
CA GLU A 121 24.50 1.70 -43.67
C GLU A 121 25.68 1.11 -44.45
N ARG A 122 25.99 -0.18 -44.27
CA ARG A 122 26.99 -0.89 -45.09
C ARG A 122 26.62 -0.85 -46.57
N PHE A 123 25.37 -1.19 -46.93
CA PHE A 123 24.91 -1.13 -48.32
C PHE A 123 24.96 0.28 -48.91
N ARG A 124 24.60 1.31 -48.13
CA ARG A 124 24.74 2.71 -48.56
C ARG A 124 26.18 3.08 -48.84
N ASN A 125 27.11 2.66 -47.99
CA ASN A 125 28.53 2.89 -48.19
C ASN A 125 29.05 2.19 -49.45
N ASP A 126 28.70 0.93 -49.65
CA ASP A 126 29.07 0.17 -50.85
C ASP A 126 28.51 0.81 -52.13
N CYS A 127 27.24 1.25 -52.10
CA CYS A 127 26.65 2.01 -53.20
C CYS A 127 27.39 3.33 -53.46
N ASN A 128 27.77 4.07 -52.42
CA ASN A 128 28.54 5.31 -52.57
C ASN A 128 29.92 5.06 -53.20
N ILE A 129 30.62 4.00 -52.80
CA ILE A 129 31.90 3.61 -53.39
C ILE A 129 31.70 3.24 -54.86
N ALA A 130 30.68 2.45 -55.19
CA ALA A 130 30.36 2.09 -56.56
C ALA A 130 30.11 3.35 -57.42
N VAL A 131 29.33 4.31 -56.92
CA VAL A 131 29.09 5.60 -57.59
C VAL A 131 30.40 6.36 -57.82
N GLN A 132 31.28 6.45 -56.81
CA GLN A 132 32.58 7.10 -56.96
C GLN A 132 33.46 6.43 -58.03
N LEU A 133 33.50 5.09 -58.05
CA LEU A 133 34.26 4.34 -59.06
C LEU A 133 33.71 4.58 -60.48
N LEU A 134 32.39 4.63 -60.64
CA LEU A 134 31.75 4.98 -61.92
C LEU A 134 32.14 6.41 -62.36
N GLN A 135 32.21 7.36 -61.42
CA GLN A 135 32.57 8.75 -61.70
C GLN A 135 34.05 8.96 -62.04
N CYS A 136 34.96 8.08 -61.62
CA CYS A 136 36.39 8.18 -61.92
C CYS A 136 36.73 7.99 -63.42
N LYS A 137 35.85 7.38 -64.22
CA LYS A 137 36.07 7.13 -65.66
C LYS A 137 34.80 7.31 -66.51
N PRO A 138 34.27 8.53 -66.65
CA PRO A 138 32.98 8.78 -67.29
C PRO A 138 32.95 8.41 -68.79
N SER A 139 34.10 8.34 -69.46
CA SER A 139 34.20 7.98 -70.88
C SER A 139 34.08 6.48 -71.18
N GLU A 140 34.23 5.61 -70.17
CA GLU A 140 34.08 4.15 -70.32
C GLU A 140 32.66 3.66 -70.02
N PHE A 141 31.78 4.52 -69.47
CA PHE A 141 30.41 4.14 -69.09
C PHE A 141 29.36 4.64 -70.08
N VAL A 142 28.47 3.73 -70.49
CA VAL A 142 27.32 4.05 -71.34
C VAL A 142 26.16 4.50 -70.46
N SER A 143 25.63 5.70 -70.71
CA SER A 143 24.41 6.17 -70.04
C SER A 143 23.22 5.28 -70.41
N GLN A 144 22.55 4.72 -69.42
CA GLN A 144 21.34 3.93 -69.64
C GLN A 144 20.13 4.86 -69.85
N LYS A 145 19.29 4.53 -70.84
CA LYS A 145 18.05 5.26 -71.10
C LYS A 145 17.00 4.85 -70.07
N LEU A 146 16.12 5.77 -69.66
CA LEU A 146 15.01 5.45 -68.73
C LEU A 146 14.12 4.31 -69.23
N THR A 147 14.03 4.13 -70.55
CA THR A 147 13.25 3.08 -71.23
C THR A 147 13.88 1.68 -71.17
N SER A 148 15.14 1.55 -70.75
CA SER A 148 15.79 0.23 -70.60
C SER A 148 15.57 -0.38 -69.22
N LEU A 149 14.99 0.36 -68.27
CA LEU A 149 14.65 -0.14 -66.94
C LEU A 149 13.23 -0.74 -66.91
N PRO A 150 12.98 -1.77 -66.09
CA PRO A 150 11.64 -2.24 -65.77
C PRO A 150 10.71 -1.11 -65.29
N ILE A 151 9.42 -1.18 -65.62
CA ILE A 151 8.42 -0.11 -65.39
C ILE A 151 8.38 0.34 -63.93
N GLU A 152 8.45 -0.60 -62.98
CA GLU A 152 8.46 -0.29 -61.53
C GLU A 152 9.68 0.54 -61.11
N LEU A 153 10.84 0.30 -61.73
CA LEU A 153 12.07 1.04 -61.46
C LEU A 153 12.06 2.39 -62.16
N GLN A 154 11.47 2.48 -63.36
CA GLN A 154 11.29 3.74 -64.06
C GLN A 154 10.48 4.75 -63.24
N GLU A 155 9.37 4.33 -62.62
CA GLU A 155 8.57 5.20 -61.74
C GLU A 155 9.33 5.62 -60.48
N ARG A 156 10.11 4.72 -59.88
CA ARG A 156 10.90 5.04 -58.69
C ARG A 156 12.02 6.03 -59.01
N VAL A 157 12.74 5.84 -60.13
CA VAL A 157 13.78 6.77 -60.58
C VAL A 157 13.18 8.13 -60.89
N LYS A 158 12.04 8.18 -61.62
CA LYS A 158 11.33 9.44 -61.94
C LYS A 158 10.92 10.24 -60.70
N LYS A 159 10.64 9.60 -59.56
CA LYS A 159 10.33 10.29 -58.29
C LYS A 159 11.54 11.01 -57.68
N HIS A 160 12.76 10.62 -58.05
CA HIS A 160 14.00 11.17 -57.52
C HIS A 160 14.75 12.05 -58.53
N MET A 161 14.18 12.31 -59.71
CA MET A 161 14.74 13.19 -60.73
C MET A 161 13.94 14.48 -60.86
N THR A 162 14.59 15.56 -61.27
CA THR A 162 13.92 16.80 -61.65
C THR A 162 13.19 16.63 -62.98
N ARG A 163 12.16 17.46 -63.23
CA ARG A 163 11.40 17.39 -64.48
C ARG A 163 12.29 17.63 -65.70
N GLU A 164 13.33 18.46 -65.59
CA GLU A 164 14.31 18.68 -66.66
C GLU A 164 15.17 17.45 -66.97
N GLU A 165 15.59 16.69 -65.96
CA GLU A 165 16.44 15.50 -66.13
C GLU A 165 15.68 14.31 -66.75
N VAL A 166 14.39 14.16 -66.41
CA VAL A 166 13.53 13.13 -67.00
C VAL A 166 13.39 13.33 -68.52
N ILE A 167 13.22 14.58 -68.95
CA ILE A 167 13.08 14.94 -70.38
C ILE A 167 14.40 14.65 -71.14
N GLN A 168 15.56 14.95 -70.55
CA GLN A 168 16.87 14.71 -71.17
C GLN A 168 17.18 13.21 -71.37
N LEU A 169 16.64 12.33 -70.53
CA LEU A 169 16.85 10.88 -70.59
C LEU A 169 15.79 10.13 -71.41
N GLU A 170 14.62 10.74 -71.65
CA GLU A 170 13.57 10.24 -72.55
C GLU A 170 13.86 10.60 -74.01
N ASP A 171 14.44 11.78 -74.29
CA ASP A 171 14.75 12.29 -75.63
C ASP A 171 16.24 12.64 -75.81
N ALA A 172 17.11 11.63 -75.93
CA ALA A 172 18.52 11.88 -76.27
C ALA A 172 18.76 11.86 -77.80
N PRO A 173 18.89 13.01 -78.50
CA PRO A 173 19.57 13.08 -79.78
C PRO A 173 21.09 13.13 -79.55
N VAL A 174 21.83 12.38 -80.38
CA VAL A 174 23.28 12.52 -80.55
C VAL A 174 23.56 13.96 -80.98
N SER A 175 24.17 14.77 -80.12
CA SER A 175 24.76 16.03 -80.56
C SER A 175 26.02 16.36 -79.76
N SER A 176 27.13 16.32 -80.49
CA SER A 176 28.41 16.92 -80.14
C SER A 176 28.30 18.44 -80.18
N GLU A 177 28.38 19.11 -79.04
CA GLU A 177 28.66 20.55 -78.95
C GLU A 177 29.88 20.82 -78.05
N PRO A 178 30.75 21.79 -78.41
CA PRO A 178 32.03 22.02 -77.75
C PRO A 178 31.88 22.68 -76.37
N PRO A 179 32.86 22.52 -75.47
CA PRO A 179 32.75 22.98 -74.09
C PRO A 179 32.79 24.51 -73.99
N LYS A 180 31.77 25.10 -73.35
CA LYS A 180 31.82 26.49 -72.87
C LYS A 180 32.88 26.60 -71.76
N PRO A 181 33.78 27.61 -71.80
CA PRO A 181 34.81 27.75 -70.78
C PRO A 181 34.21 28.10 -69.41
N VAL A 182 34.69 27.37 -68.40
CA VAL A 182 34.44 27.55 -66.98
C VAL A 182 34.99 28.90 -66.54
N LEU A 183 34.12 29.83 -66.17
CA LEU A 183 34.52 31.02 -65.42
C LEU A 183 34.64 30.63 -63.94
N VAL A 184 35.88 30.40 -63.51
CA VAL A 184 36.22 30.23 -62.09
C VAL A 184 36.18 31.62 -61.44
N PRO A 185 35.34 31.87 -60.43
CA PRO A 185 35.50 33.05 -59.59
C PRO A 185 36.87 32.98 -58.92
N MET A 186 37.79 33.84 -59.33
CA MET A 186 39.10 33.97 -58.71
C MET A 186 38.90 34.36 -57.24
N ALA A 187 39.36 33.50 -56.33
CA ALA A 187 39.42 33.80 -54.91
C ALA A 187 40.35 35.01 -54.69
N THR A 188 39.76 36.17 -54.42
CA THR A 188 40.50 37.32 -53.92
C THR A 188 40.57 37.23 -52.40
N PHE A 189 41.80 37.06 -51.92
CA PHE A 189 42.30 37.18 -50.55
C PHE A 189 42.02 36.06 -49.54
N PRO A 190 43.08 35.43 -48.98
CA PRO A 190 43.02 34.77 -47.69
C PRO A 190 43.26 35.81 -46.57
N PRO A 191 42.48 35.85 -45.48
CA PRO A 191 42.93 36.50 -44.27
C PRO A 191 43.98 35.61 -43.60
N THR A 192 45.23 36.00 -43.77
CA THR A 192 46.37 35.62 -42.93
C THR A 192 46.19 36.21 -41.53
N ALA A 193 46.42 35.40 -40.49
CA ALA A 193 46.81 35.70 -39.09
C ALA A 193 45.83 35.10 -38.05
N MET A 194 46.25 34.61 -36.89
CA MET A 194 47.54 34.18 -36.35
C MET A 194 47.21 33.30 -35.13
N VAL A 195 48.07 32.33 -34.85
CA VAL A 195 47.94 31.34 -33.78
C VAL A 195 48.38 31.95 -32.44
N TYR A 196 47.65 31.69 -31.35
CA TYR A 196 48.25 31.65 -30.02
C TYR A 196 48.25 30.21 -29.50
N SER A 197 49.46 29.67 -29.40
CA SER A 197 49.77 28.46 -28.65
C SER A 197 50.05 28.85 -27.21
N MET A 198 49.37 28.20 -26.26
CA MET A 198 49.88 28.07 -24.88
C MET A 198 49.96 26.59 -24.55
N ASN A 199 51.13 26.01 -24.83
CA ASN A 199 51.55 24.74 -24.25
C ASN A 199 52.21 24.97 -22.89
N LYS A 200 51.68 24.31 -21.86
CA LYS A 200 52.47 23.46 -20.94
C LYS A 200 51.50 22.46 -20.28
N VAL A 201 51.39 21.20 -20.72
CA VAL A 201 52.35 20.07 -20.60
C VAL A 201 52.61 19.77 -19.12
N MET A 202 52.33 18.61 -18.52
CA MET A 202 52.52 17.22 -18.97
C MET A 202 51.62 16.32 -18.08
N ASN A 203 50.72 15.51 -18.63
CA ASN A 203 50.87 14.09 -19.02
C ASN A 203 50.64 13.04 -17.91
N LYS A 204 49.69 12.14 -18.28
CA LYS A 204 49.70 10.67 -18.21
C LYS A 204 49.68 10.04 -16.80
N THR A 205 48.87 9.02 -16.52
CA THR A 205 48.67 7.81 -17.33
C THR A 205 47.43 7.06 -16.83
N GLU A 206 46.57 6.59 -17.73
CA GLU A 206 45.70 5.44 -17.46
C GLU A 206 46.49 4.14 -17.64
N ASN A 207 46.24 3.14 -16.79
CA ASN A 207 45.71 1.79 -17.10
C ASN A 207 46.29 0.68 -16.16
N PRO A 208 45.85 -0.59 -16.20
CA PRO A 208 44.96 -1.23 -15.22
C PRO A 208 45.60 -2.37 -14.39
N ASN A 209 44.83 -2.86 -13.39
CA ASN A 209 44.88 -4.17 -12.72
C ASN A 209 46.15 -4.59 -11.92
N THR A 210 46.06 -4.61 -10.58
CA THR A 210 45.96 -5.85 -9.77
C THR A 210 45.74 -5.57 -8.26
N ARG A 211 44.59 -6.06 -7.76
CA ARG A 211 44.34 -6.77 -6.48
C ARG A 211 44.98 -6.29 -5.15
N ASN A 212 44.04 -6.10 -4.20
CA ASN A 212 44.04 -6.51 -2.79
C ASN A 212 44.85 -5.68 -1.78
N GLY A 213 44.10 -4.86 -1.02
CA GLY A 213 44.50 -4.30 0.27
C GLY A 213 43.35 -3.46 0.82
N ALA A 214 42.50 -4.08 1.63
CA ALA A 214 41.38 -3.43 2.30
C ALA A 214 41.88 -2.30 3.20
N SER A 215 41.77 -1.05 2.74
CA SER A 215 41.75 0.10 3.64
C SER A 215 40.31 0.29 4.08
N ASP A 216 40.02 -0.26 5.25
CA ASP A 216 38.75 -0.17 5.96
C ASP A 216 38.58 1.27 6.49
N THR A 217 38.31 2.21 5.59
CA THR A 217 38.15 3.62 5.95
C THR A 217 36.87 4.15 5.35
N VAL A 218 35.82 4.08 6.15
CA VAL A 218 34.51 4.63 5.81
C VAL A 218 34.59 6.16 5.93
N PRO A 219 34.19 6.93 4.90
CA PRO A 219 34.17 8.39 4.95
C PRO A 219 33.38 8.89 6.17
N MET A 220 33.88 9.93 6.83
CA MET A 220 33.32 10.43 8.10
C MET A 220 31.84 10.82 7.99
N ASP A 221 31.41 11.19 6.79
CA ASP A 221 30.04 11.55 6.42
C ASP A 221 29.07 10.36 6.53
N VAL A 222 29.55 9.15 6.22
CA VAL A 222 28.80 7.90 6.31
C VAL A 222 28.68 7.45 7.77
N ILE A 223 29.75 7.60 8.55
CA ILE A 223 29.74 7.35 10.01
C ILE A 223 28.80 8.32 10.70
N THR A 224 28.85 9.61 10.32
CA THR A 224 27.98 10.65 10.86
C THR A 224 26.50 10.33 10.56
N ARG A 225 26.16 9.90 9.33
CA ARG A 225 24.79 9.47 8.98
C ARG A 225 24.34 8.19 9.67
N ALA A 226 25.26 7.26 9.94
CA ALA A 226 24.94 6.01 10.63
C ALA A 226 24.71 6.23 12.14
N LEU A 227 25.48 7.13 12.77
CA LEU A 227 25.35 7.49 14.18
C LEU A 227 24.23 8.50 14.45
N SER A 228 23.97 9.40 13.50
CA SER A 228 22.78 10.24 13.51
C SER A 228 21.61 9.44 12.94
N HIS A 229 21.06 8.50 13.71
CA HIS A 229 19.68 8.12 13.48
C HIS A 229 18.85 9.40 13.71
N PRO A 230 18.25 10.03 12.69
CA PRO A 230 17.14 10.92 12.99
C PRO A 230 16.10 10.03 13.68
N ASP A 231 15.58 10.51 14.82
CA ASP A 231 14.32 9.99 15.37
C ASP A 231 13.37 9.69 14.21
N PRO A 232 12.63 8.56 14.22
CA PRO A 232 11.76 8.22 13.12
C PRO A 232 10.79 9.37 12.89
N VAL A 233 11.08 10.20 11.88
CA VAL A 233 10.22 11.29 11.46
C VAL A 233 8.90 10.61 11.17
N LYS A 234 7.90 10.96 12.00
CA LYS A 234 6.54 10.39 12.03
C LYS A 234 6.16 9.97 10.62
N ARG A 235 6.12 8.65 10.39
CA ARG A 235 5.54 8.07 9.17
C ARG A 235 4.24 8.82 8.92
N SER A 236 4.10 9.41 7.74
CA SER A 236 2.86 10.07 7.30
C SER A 236 1.69 9.21 7.73
N ARG A 237 0.81 9.76 8.59
CA ARG A 237 -0.34 9.01 9.12
C ARG A 237 -1.10 8.49 7.91
N ARG A 238 -1.19 7.17 7.75
CA ARG A 238 -2.13 6.59 6.79
C ARG A 238 -3.52 7.00 7.25
N THR A 239 -4.11 7.98 6.59
CA THR A 239 -5.48 8.41 6.82
C THR A 239 -6.40 7.34 6.24
N PHE A 240 -6.94 6.49 7.11
CA PHE A 240 -7.98 5.56 6.71
C PHE A 240 -9.30 6.30 6.78
N ILE A 241 -9.87 6.61 5.61
CA ILE A 241 -11.13 7.34 5.51
C ILE A 241 -12.26 6.31 5.41
N CYS A 242 -13.25 6.40 6.30
CA CYS A 242 -14.45 5.57 6.21
C CYS A 242 -15.25 5.96 4.95
N LEU A 243 -15.51 5.02 4.05
CA LEU A 243 -16.23 5.30 2.80
C LEU A 243 -17.69 5.76 3.01
N GLN A 244 -18.30 5.41 4.15
CA GLN A 244 -19.69 5.76 4.45
C GLN A 244 -19.84 7.19 4.99
N CYS A 245 -18.89 7.66 5.80
CA CYS A 245 -19.00 8.96 6.50
C CYS A 245 -17.88 9.95 6.17
N ARG A 246 -16.90 9.54 5.34
CA ARG A 246 -15.73 10.31 4.88
C ARG A 246 -14.89 10.95 5.99
N ARG A 247 -14.92 10.40 7.21
CA ARG A 247 -14.09 10.85 8.34
C ARG A 247 -12.88 9.94 8.55
N ASP A 248 -11.82 10.52 9.08
CA ASP A 248 -10.59 9.82 9.48
C ASP A 248 -10.88 8.85 10.63
N VAL A 249 -10.53 7.58 10.43
CA VAL A 249 -10.73 6.46 11.38
C VAL A 249 -9.54 6.32 12.34
N GLY A 250 -8.56 7.23 12.28
CA GLY A 250 -7.39 7.28 13.16
C GLY A 250 -7.70 7.67 14.61
N CYS A 251 -8.57 6.93 15.30
CA CYS A 251 -8.62 6.88 16.75
C CYS A 251 -7.92 5.60 17.20
N ASN A 252 -6.81 5.77 17.92
CA ASN A 252 -6.02 4.71 18.55
C ASN A 252 -6.86 3.91 19.55
N ASN A 253 -7.67 2.96 19.10
CA ASN A 253 -8.19 1.91 19.98
C ASN A 253 -7.21 0.73 19.91
N LYS A 254 -6.19 0.79 20.77
CA LYS A 254 -5.38 -0.40 21.11
C LYS A 254 -6.05 -1.29 22.15
N GLU A 255 -7.26 -0.93 22.58
CA GLU A 255 -8.04 -1.74 23.50
C GLU A 255 -8.81 -2.79 22.71
N THR A 256 -8.47 -4.05 22.95
CA THR A 256 -9.33 -5.19 22.64
C THR A 256 -10.72 -4.93 23.21
N GLN A 257 -11.76 -5.28 22.45
CA GLN A 257 -13.18 -5.06 22.76
C GLN A 257 -13.69 -5.94 23.93
N VAL A 258 -13.00 -5.93 25.07
CA VAL A 258 -13.38 -6.68 26.29
C VAL A 258 -13.70 -5.78 27.48
N ASN A 259 -13.55 -4.46 27.38
CA ASN A 259 -13.96 -3.54 28.44
C ASN A 259 -15.35 -2.96 28.17
N MET A 260 -16.39 -3.70 28.54
CA MET A 260 -17.71 -3.14 28.83
C MET A 260 -17.85 -2.96 30.35
N SER A 261 -17.10 -2.00 30.91
CA SER A 261 -17.30 -1.60 32.29
C SER A 261 -18.52 -0.69 32.41
N ARG A 262 -19.62 -1.34 32.81
CA ARG A 262 -20.47 -1.06 33.99
C ARG A 262 -20.92 0.38 34.27
N GLU A 263 -22.20 0.46 34.62
CA GLU A 263 -22.91 1.50 35.38
C GLU A 263 -23.66 2.56 34.56
N THR A 264 -24.93 2.27 34.29
CA THR A 264 -26.03 3.23 34.51
C THR A 264 -27.32 2.43 34.71
N TYR A 265 -27.78 2.36 35.96
CA TYR A 265 -29.19 2.09 36.25
C TYR A 265 -29.95 3.37 35.91
N GLY A 266 -30.84 3.32 34.92
CA GLY A 266 -31.72 4.44 34.58
C GLY A 266 -32.36 4.30 33.19
N SER A 267 -33.66 4.02 33.19
CA SER A 267 -34.69 4.28 32.17
C SER A 267 -34.37 4.22 30.66
N SER A 268 -35.18 3.38 30.00
CA SER A 268 -35.91 3.62 28.74
C SER A 268 -35.09 3.90 27.47
N ASP A 269 -35.32 3.00 26.51
CA ASP A 269 -35.43 3.24 25.07
C ASP A 269 -34.35 4.10 24.43
N ASN A 270 -33.37 3.44 23.82
CA ASN A 270 -32.88 3.75 22.47
C ASN A 270 -31.73 2.80 22.11
N LEU A 271 -32.07 1.64 21.52
CA LEU A 271 -31.08 0.76 20.88
C LEU A 271 -30.76 1.29 19.47
N SER A 272 -30.30 2.54 19.41
CA SER A 272 -29.84 3.17 18.15
C SER A 272 -28.33 3.28 18.20
N ASP A 273 -27.69 2.68 17.20
CA ASP A 273 -26.31 2.90 16.78
C ASP A 273 -25.20 2.40 17.73
N LEU A 274 -24.73 1.18 17.46
CA LEU A 274 -23.29 0.85 17.53
C LEU A 274 -22.52 1.71 16.52
N ARG A 275 -22.47 3.03 16.74
CA ARG A 275 -21.64 3.94 15.98
C ARG A 275 -20.19 3.68 16.37
N VAL A 276 -19.44 3.11 15.44
CA VAL A 276 -17.97 2.96 15.51
C VAL A 276 -17.25 4.33 15.53
N HIS A 277 -18.00 5.43 15.46
CA HIS A 277 -17.51 6.80 15.52
C HIS A 277 -18.02 7.49 16.78
N ARG A 278 -17.25 7.44 17.87
CA ARG A 278 -17.46 8.35 19.00
C ARG A 278 -17.12 9.76 18.53
N GLN A 279 -18.10 10.67 18.58
CA GLN A 279 -17.93 12.04 18.14
C GLN A 279 -16.91 12.73 19.06
N CYS A 280 -15.71 13.00 18.56
CA CYS A 280 -14.72 13.78 19.29
C CYS A 280 -15.22 15.23 19.31
N ALA A 281 -15.78 15.66 20.43
CA ALA A 281 -16.08 17.06 20.68
C ALA A 281 -14.75 17.81 20.75
N ARG A 282 -14.33 18.41 19.64
CA ARG A 282 -13.29 19.45 19.67
C ARG A 282 -13.88 20.65 20.41
N THR A 283 -13.56 20.79 21.69
CA THR A 283 -13.65 22.07 22.36
C THR A 283 -12.64 23.00 21.69
N HIS A 284 -13.12 23.81 20.75
CA HIS A 284 -12.40 24.97 20.28
C HIS A 284 -12.36 25.97 21.44
N SER A 285 -11.27 25.97 22.20
CA SER A 285 -10.89 27.10 23.04
C SER A 285 -10.47 28.24 22.10
N ASN A 286 -11.41 29.11 21.75
CA ASN A 286 -11.10 30.38 21.13
C ASN A 286 -10.41 31.26 22.18
N SER A 287 -9.09 31.38 22.07
CA SER A 287 -8.35 32.49 22.63
C SER A 287 -8.66 33.73 21.81
N SER A 288 -9.65 34.50 22.25
CA SER A 288 -9.86 35.86 21.76
C SER A 288 -8.81 36.75 22.43
N GLU A 289 -7.76 37.09 21.69
CA GLU A 289 -7.02 38.34 21.89
C GLU A 289 -8.03 39.49 21.88
N SER A 290 -8.00 40.32 22.91
CA SER A 290 -8.65 41.63 22.94
C SER A 290 -7.60 42.64 23.33
N GLU A 291 -7.00 43.25 22.31
CA GLU A 291 -6.44 44.59 22.38
C GLU A 291 -7.56 45.64 22.26
N MET A 292 -7.28 46.84 22.78
CA MET A 292 -8.07 48.08 22.84
C MET A 292 -8.94 48.23 24.10
N TYR A 293 -8.39 48.82 25.16
CA TYR A 293 -8.16 50.27 25.36
C TYR A 293 -7.16 50.49 26.50
#